data_AF-A0AAU7W167-F1
#
_entry.id   AF-A0AAU7W167-F1
#
_cell.length_a   1.000
_cell.length_b   1.000
_cell.length_c   1.000
_cell.angle_alpha   90.00
_cell.angle_beta   90.00
_cell.angle_gamma   90.00
#
_symmetry.space_group_name_H-M   'P 1'
#
loop_
_entity.id
_entity.type
_entity.pdbx_description
1 polymer ?
#
loop_
_entity_poly.entity_id
_entity_poly.type
_entity_poly.pdbx_seq_one_letter_code
_entity_poly.pdbx_strand_id
1 'polypeptide(L)'
;MTEEIQKNSGFSRRTIVKGAAWSVPVIAAAVATPLAAASGGDIGAFALDGSCGILGVLGPGFTLEASATEPIPAGTTVTITGGGIANIGVFSVTGGTAAVNVLSPTSTQIVLSAPVPAGGTIAFRTTLSISVAFTLNATTTLPAGYTGTGGKPAGSVSSTLILCSAT
;
A
#
# COMPACT_ATOMS: atom_id res chain seq x y z
N MET A 1 -66.06 -5.05 -50.41
CA MET A 1 -64.83 -5.57 -51.06
C MET A 1 -63.80 -4.48 -50.91
N THR A 2 -63.05 -4.53 -49.81
CA THR A 2 -61.60 -4.83 -49.75
C THR A 2 -60.76 -3.57 -49.90
N GLU A 3 -60.21 -3.08 -48.80
CA GLU A 3 -58.82 -2.61 -48.76
C GLU A 3 -58.21 -3.05 -47.43
N GLU A 4 -57.26 -3.99 -47.53
CA GLU A 4 -56.44 -4.52 -46.45
C GLU A 4 -55.51 -3.43 -45.91
N ILE A 5 -55.58 -3.19 -44.60
CA ILE A 5 -54.56 -2.43 -43.89
C ILE A 5 -53.39 -3.38 -43.66
N GLN A 6 -52.45 -3.41 -44.60
CA GLN A 6 -51.15 -4.06 -44.47
C GLN A 6 -50.33 -3.36 -43.38
N LYS A 7 -50.58 -3.75 -42.12
CA LYS A 7 -49.84 -3.25 -40.97
C LYS A 7 -48.49 -3.96 -40.90
N ASN A 8 -47.49 -3.32 -41.50
CA ASN A 8 -46.08 -3.68 -41.38
C ASN A 8 -45.75 -4.11 -39.94
N SER A 9 -45.47 -5.40 -39.75
CA SER A 9 -45.15 -6.01 -38.45
C SER A 9 -43.68 -5.81 -38.07
N GLY A 10 -43.16 -4.60 -38.30
CA GLY A 10 -41.86 -4.20 -37.80
C GLY A 10 -41.89 -3.97 -36.29
N PHE A 11 -40.79 -4.29 -35.59
CA PHE A 11 -40.64 -4.05 -34.16
C PHE A 11 -41.16 -2.67 -33.77
N SER A 12 -42.14 -2.63 -32.86
CA SER A 12 -42.74 -1.36 -32.43
C SER A 12 -41.66 -0.47 -31.81
N ARG A 13 -41.61 0.79 -32.22
CA ARG A 13 -40.69 1.80 -31.64
C ARG A 13 -40.82 1.86 -30.11
N ARG A 14 -42.02 1.59 -29.59
CA ARG A 14 -42.29 1.50 -28.14
C ARG A 14 -41.60 0.30 -27.48
N THR A 15 -41.39 -0.80 -28.20
CA THR A 15 -40.63 -1.98 -27.71
C THR A 15 -39.15 -1.65 -27.61
N ILE A 16 -38.59 -0.91 -28.57
CA ILE A 16 -37.18 -0.47 -28.55
C ILE A 16 -36.95 0.52 -27.39
N VAL A 17 -37.84 1.50 -27.20
CA VAL A 17 -37.75 2.47 -26.09
C VAL A 17 -37.88 1.80 -24.73
N LYS A 18 -38.73 0.77 -24.59
CA LYS A 18 -38.83 -0.02 -23.36
C LYS A 18 -37.53 -0.77 -23.07
N GLY A 19 -36.88 -1.39 -24.06
CA GLY A 19 -35.60 -2.07 -23.85
C GLY A 19 -34.50 -1.12 -23.33
N ALA A 20 -34.35 0.04 -23.97
CA ALA A 20 -33.36 1.04 -23.59
C ALA A 20 -33.58 1.58 -22.16
N ALA A 21 -34.83 1.79 -21.76
CA ALA A 21 -35.17 2.29 -20.42
C ALA A 21 -34.76 1.33 -19.29
N TRP A 22 -34.68 0.02 -19.56
CA TRP A 22 -34.25 -0.98 -18.58
C TRP A 22 -32.73 -1.26 -18.59
N SER A 23 -31.99 -0.78 -19.59
CA SER A 23 -30.52 -0.94 -19.66
C SER A 23 -29.75 0.20 -19.00
N VAL A 24 -30.32 1.41 -18.94
CA VAL A 24 -29.66 2.59 -18.32
C VAL A 24 -29.27 2.36 -16.85
N PRO A 25 -30.12 1.77 -15.97
CA PRO A 25 -29.74 1.52 -14.58
C PRO A 25 -28.55 0.56 -14.45
N VAL A 26 -28.45 -0.44 -15.32
CA VAL A 26 -27.39 -1.46 -15.30
C VAL A 26 -26.06 -0.85 -15.73
N ILE A 27 -26.07 -0.01 -16.76
CA ILE A 27 -24.86 0.70 -17.23
C ILE A 27 -24.41 1.70 -16.17
N ALA A 28 -25.34 2.45 -15.56
CA ALA A 28 -25.05 3.38 -14.48
C ALA A 28 -24.43 2.67 -13.25
N ALA A 29 -24.95 1.50 -12.88
CA ALA A 29 -24.37 0.68 -11.82
C ALA A 29 -22.97 0.16 -12.18
N ALA A 30 -22.74 -0.25 -13.44
CA ALA A 30 -21.46 -0.77 -13.90
C ALA A 30 -20.36 0.31 -14.00
N VAL A 31 -20.71 1.57 -14.27
CA VAL A 31 -19.75 2.69 -14.26
C VAL A 31 -19.52 3.29 -12.87
N ALA A 32 -20.36 2.95 -11.89
CA ALA A 32 -20.20 3.40 -10.51
C ALA A 32 -19.23 2.52 -9.69
N THR A 33 -19.05 1.25 -10.08
CA THR A 33 -18.18 0.31 -9.35
C THR A 33 -16.69 0.70 -9.31
N PRO A 34 -16.06 1.34 -10.32
CA PRO A 34 -14.67 1.75 -10.22
C PRO A 34 -14.45 2.91 -9.25
N LEU A 35 -15.44 3.80 -9.07
CA LEU A 35 -15.32 4.94 -8.16
C LEU A 35 -15.41 4.53 -6.68
N ALA A 36 -16.22 3.53 -6.34
CA ALA A 36 -16.35 3.06 -4.96
C ALA A 36 -15.09 2.32 -4.47
N ALA A 37 -14.41 1.58 -5.35
CA ALA A 37 -13.12 0.95 -5.04
C ALA A 37 -11.95 1.94 -4.92
N ALA A 38 -12.13 3.19 -5.38
CA ALA A 38 -11.18 4.28 -5.23
C ALA A 38 -11.50 5.19 -4.03
N SER A 39 -12.37 4.75 -3.12
CA SER A 39 -12.60 5.43 -1.83
C SER A 39 -11.39 5.18 -0.93
N GLY A 40 -10.25 5.76 -1.31
CA GLY A 40 -9.16 5.91 -0.37
C GLY A 40 -9.62 6.83 0.77
N GLY A 41 -9.19 6.48 1.98
CA GLY A 41 -9.62 7.11 3.21
C GLY A 41 -8.43 7.56 4.03
N ASP A 42 -8.73 8.25 5.13
CA ASP A 42 -7.71 8.56 6.12
C ASP A 42 -7.43 7.34 7.00
N ILE A 43 -6.19 6.84 6.97
CA ILE A 43 -5.74 5.69 7.78
C ILE A 43 -5.26 6.09 9.17
N GLY A 44 -5.42 7.37 9.55
CA GLY A 44 -5.00 7.90 10.83
C GLY A 44 -3.49 7.90 11.07
N ALA A 45 -3.13 7.95 12.35
CA ALA A 45 -1.77 8.10 12.84
C ALA A 45 -0.98 6.79 12.81
N PHE A 46 -0.69 6.28 11.61
CA PHE A 46 0.25 5.18 11.42
C PHE A 46 1.69 5.63 11.77
N ALA A 47 2.56 4.72 12.16
CA ALA A 47 3.93 5.06 12.51
C ALA A 47 4.96 4.16 11.85
N LEU A 48 5.99 4.76 11.24
CA LEU A 48 7.19 4.06 10.80
C LEU A 48 8.32 4.40 11.77
N ASP A 49 8.71 3.44 12.59
CA ASP A 49 9.74 3.62 13.60
C ASP A 49 10.99 2.83 13.24
N GLY A 50 12.16 3.46 13.40
CA GLY A 50 13.43 2.77 13.34
C GLY A 50 13.62 1.83 14.54
N SER A 51 14.35 0.74 14.34
CA SER A 51 14.73 -0.16 15.42
C SER A 51 16.15 -0.68 15.22
N CYS A 52 16.98 -0.51 16.24
CA CYS A 52 18.39 -0.94 16.23
C CYS A 52 18.60 -2.46 16.19
N GLY A 53 17.58 -3.24 16.50
CA GLY A 53 17.73 -4.68 16.67
C GLY A 53 18.52 -5.04 17.93
N ILE A 54 19.12 -6.22 17.94
CA ILE A 54 19.91 -6.78 19.04
C ILE A 54 21.20 -7.35 18.44
N LEU A 55 22.36 -6.90 18.93
CA LEU A 55 23.68 -7.39 18.51
C LEU A 55 23.73 -8.92 18.43
N GLY A 56 24.03 -9.46 17.24
CA GLY A 56 24.21 -10.89 17.02
C GLY A 56 22.93 -11.74 17.02
N VAL A 57 21.76 -11.13 17.22
CA VAL A 57 20.46 -11.85 17.27
C VAL A 57 19.49 -11.34 16.22
N LEU A 58 19.33 -10.01 16.13
CA LEU A 58 18.36 -9.38 15.24
C LEU A 58 18.97 -8.11 14.64
N GLY A 59 19.00 -8.01 13.32
CA GLY A 59 19.55 -6.83 12.67
C GLY A 59 18.69 -5.57 12.84
N PRO A 60 19.24 -4.40 12.50
CA PRO A 60 18.51 -3.15 12.51
C PRO A 60 17.41 -3.18 11.45
N GLY A 61 16.49 -2.22 11.53
CA GLY A 61 15.39 -2.18 10.59
C GLY A 61 14.31 -1.19 10.99
N PHE A 62 13.11 -1.44 10.50
CA PHE A 62 11.96 -0.55 10.69
C PHE A 62 10.73 -1.36 11.06
N THR A 63 9.86 -0.79 11.87
CA THR A 63 8.55 -1.32 12.21
C THR A 63 7.51 -0.33 11.74
N LEU A 64 6.61 -0.78 10.87
CA LEU A 64 5.45 -0.02 10.44
C LEU A 64 4.24 -0.49 11.24
N GLU A 65 3.63 0.43 11.98
CA GLU A 65 2.46 0.23 12.82
C GLU A 65 1.25 0.93 12.22
N ALA A 66 0.14 0.20 12.10
CA ALA A 66 -1.14 0.75 11.68
C ALA A 66 -1.79 1.54 12.82
N SER A 67 -2.65 2.51 12.46
CA SER A 67 -3.52 3.16 13.43
C SER A 67 -4.37 2.14 14.18
N ALA A 68 -4.76 2.46 15.42
CA ALA A 68 -5.61 1.60 16.24
C ALA A 68 -6.98 1.28 15.60
N THR A 69 -7.46 2.11 14.67
CA THR A 69 -8.81 2.01 14.11
C THR A 69 -8.86 1.65 12.63
N GLU A 70 -7.81 1.95 11.86
CA GLU A 70 -7.83 1.81 10.40
C GLU A 70 -6.60 1.02 9.90
N PRO A 71 -6.79 0.04 8.98
CA PRO A 71 -5.69 -0.73 8.42
C PRO A 71 -4.82 0.09 7.45
N ILE A 72 -3.56 -0.31 7.32
CA ILE A 72 -2.70 0.16 6.23
C ILE A 72 -3.03 -0.67 4.99
N PRO A 73 -3.38 -0.05 3.84
CA PRO A 73 -3.76 -0.78 2.64
C PRO A 73 -2.58 -1.50 1.98
N ALA A 74 -2.88 -2.56 1.25
CA ALA A 74 -1.94 -3.18 0.32
C ALA A 74 -1.50 -2.15 -0.75
N GLY A 75 -0.28 -2.32 -1.28
CA GLY A 75 0.34 -1.38 -2.21
C GLY A 75 1.05 -0.21 -1.54
N THR A 76 0.92 -0.04 -0.21
CA THR A 76 1.78 0.88 0.55
C THR A 76 3.23 0.48 0.35
N THR A 77 4.11 1.45 0.12
CA THR A 77 5.53 1.18 -0.11
C THR A 77 6.39 1.81 0.97
N VAL A 78 7.42 1.09 1.40
CA VAL A 78 8.45 1.58 2.32
C VAL A 78 9.78 1.56 1.57
N THR A 79 10.34 2.73 1.31
CA THR A 79 11.63 2.88 0.65
C THR A 79 12.70 3.14 1.69
N ILE A 80 13.69 2.25 1.75
CA ILE A 80 14.81 2.29 2.68
C ILE A 80 16.07 2.67 1.89
N THR A 81 16.81 3.63 2.42
CA THR A 81 18.06 4.14 1.83
C THR A 81 19.17 4.14 2.85
N GLY A 82 20.35 3.69 2.44
CA GLY A 82 21.54 3.60 3.26
C GLY A 82 22.60 4.63 2.91
N GLY A 83 23.33 5.09 3.93
CA GLY A 83 24.51 5.93 3.83
C GLY A 83 25.65 5.40 4.69
N GLY A 84 26.89 5.70 4.30
CA GLY A 84 28.10 5.28 5.02
C GLY A 84 28.52 3.82 4.80
N ILE A 85 27.81 3.08 3.94
CA ILE A 85 28.05 1.67 3.63
C ILE A 85 27.87 1.38 2.14
N ALA A 86 28.49 0.31 1.66
CA ALA A 86 28.38 -0.14 0.27
C ALA A 86 27.13 -1.02 0.02
N ASN A 87 26.57 -1.65 1.05
CA ASN A 87 25.42 -2.53 0.92
C ASN A 87 24.55 -2.52 2.19
N ILE A 88 23.23 -2.33 2.06
CA ILE A 88 22.29 -2.29 3.20
C ILE A 88 21.75 -3.66 3.61
N GLY A 89 22.29 -4.75 3.05
CA GLY A 89 21.93 -6.13 3.37
C GLY A 89 20.63 -6.60 2.72
N VAL A 90 20.23 -7.81 3.09
CA VAL A 90 18.94 -8.42 2.68
C VAL A 90 17.91 -8.10 3.74
N PHE A 91 16.69 -7.74 3.31
CA PHE A 91 15.57 -7.48 4.22
C PHE A 91 14.65 -8.69 4.35
N SER A 92 14.35 -9.08 5.58
CA SER A 92 13.29 -10.01 5.94
C SER A 92 12.05 -9.26 6.44
N VAL A 93 10.87 -9.82 6.16
CA VAL A 93 9.57 -9.27 6.54
C VAL A 93 8.93 -10.19 7.59
N THR A 94 8.42 -9.61 8.67
CA THR A 94 7.71 -10.34 9.74
C THR A 94 6.44 -9.60 10.14
N GLY A 95 5.38 -10.31 10.55
CA GLY A 95 4.10 -9.70 10.96
C GLY A 95 3.13 -9.39 9.80
N GLY A 96 3.50 -9.73 8.56
CA GLY A 96 2.66 -9.54 7.38
C GLY A 96 3.30 -10.09 6.12
N THR A 97 2.76 -9.69 4.96
CA THR A 97 3.32 -10.06 3.65
C THR A 97 3.66 -8.82 2.84
N ALA A 98 4.87 -8.80 2.29
CA ALA A 98 5.35 -7.74 1.42
C ALA A 98 6.38 -8.28 0.43
N ALA A 99 6.43 -7.68 -0.76
CA ALA A 99 7.49 -7.90 -1.73
C ALA A 99 8.69 -7.01 -1.41
N VAL A 100 9.90 -7.57 -1.50
CA VAL A 100 11.16 -6.85 -1.28
C VAL A 100 11.86 -6.67 -2.61
N ASN A 101 11.99 -5.41 -3.05
CA ASN A 101 12.58 -5.02 -4.32
C ASN A 101 13.91 -4.29 -4.06
N VAL A 102 15.03 -4.94 -4.35
CA VAL A 102 16.36 -4.33 -4.25
C VAL A 102 16.58 -3.43 -5.47
N LEU A 103 16.58 -2.12 -5.27
CA LEU A 103 16.76 -1.12 -6.32
C LEU A 103 18.24 -0.87 -6.62
N SER A 104 19.05 -0.87 -5.55
CA SER A 104 20.49 -0.74 -5.61
C SER A 104 21.11 -1.37 -4.35
N PRO A 105 22.44 -1.50 -4.26
CA PRO A 105 23.08 -1.99 -3.04
C PRO A 105 22.72 -1.21 -1.77
N THR A 106 22.40 0.08 -1.90
CA THR A 106 22.06 0.96 -0.77
C THR A 106 20.59 1.41 -0.76
N SER A 107 19.74 0.82 -1.61
CA SER A 107 18.32 1.17 -1.68
C SER A 107 17.44 -0.04 -1.93
N THR A 108 16.42 -0.19 -1.07
CA THR A 108 15.43 -1.26 -1.15
C THR A 108 14.05 -0.65 -1.00
N GLN A 109 13.12 -1.07 -1.85
CA GLN A 109 11.71 -0.74 -1.72
C GLN A 109 10.94 -1.99 -1.30
N ILE A 110 10.08 -1.84 -0.31
CA ILE A 110 9.23 -2.91 0.21
C ILE A 110 7.79 -2.54 -0.09
N VAL A 111 7.05 -3.41 -0.78
CA VAL A 111 5.67 -3.16 -1.18
C VAL A 111 4.75 -4.14 -0.46
N LEU A 112 3.81 -3.62 0.33
CA LEU A 112 2.85 -4.46 1.02
C LEU A 112 1.96 -5.21 0.03
N SER A 113 1.97 -6.54 0.09
CA SER A 113 1.13 -7.40 -0.77
C SER A 113 -0.24 -7.66 -0.16
N ALA A 114 -0.40 -7.42 1.15
CA ALA A 114 -1.64 -7.51 1.89
C ALA A 114 -1.77 -6.31 2.84
N PRO A 115 -2.99 -5.94 3.25
CA PRO A 115 -3.19 -4.89 4.23
C PRO A 115 -2.64 -5.31 5.61
N VAL A 116 -2.13 -4.34 6.37
CA VAL A 116 -1.82 -4.52 7.80
C VAL A 116 -3.08 -4.12 8.58
N PRO A 117 -3.65 -5.02 9.40
CA PRO A 117 -4.87 -4.72 10.13
C PRO A 117 -4.67 -3.55 11.11
N ALA A 118 -5.77 -2.91 11.51
CA ALA A 118 -5.75 -1.86 12.53
C ALA A 118 -5.05 -2.34 13.82
N GLY A 119 -4.16 -1.53 14.38
CA GLY A 119 -3.28 -1.88 15.50
C GLY A 119 -2.24 -2.97 15.20
N GLY A 120 -2.17 -3.44 13.96
CA GLY A 120 -1.20 -4.42 13.50
C GLY A 120 0.16 -3.79 13.22
N THR A 121 1.20 -4.62 13.24
CA THR A 121 2.57 -4.21 12.91
C THR A 121 3.17 -5.11 11.86
N ILE A 122 4.02 -4.54 11.01
CA ILE A 122 4.87 -5.26 10.08
C ILE A 122 6.30 -4.76 10.26
N ALA A 123 7.24 -5.68 10.39
CA ALA A 123 8.65 -5.39 10.64
C ALA A 123 9.49 -5.74 9.42
N PHE A 124 10.44 -4.86 9.11
CA PHE A 124 11.41 -5.00 8.04
C PHE A 124 12.80 -4.99 8.65
N ARG A 125 13.51 -6.12 8.60
CA ARG A 125 14.79 -6.30 9.28
C ARG A 125 15.88 -6.60 8.27
N THR A 126 17.00 -5.89 8.34
CA THR A 126 18.16 -6.19 7.48
C THR A 126 19.14 -7.14 8.17
N THR A 127 19.92 -7.87 7.38
CA THR A 127 21.11 -8.62 7.83
C THR A 127 22.32 -7.74 8.16
N LEU A 128 22.18 -6.40 8.08
CA LEU A 128 23.27 -5.46 8.39
C LEU A 128 23.68 -5.58 9.87
N SER A 129 24.98 -5.51 10.15
CA SER A 129 25.49 -5.59 11.53
C SER A 129 25.64 -4.19 12.13
N ILE A 130 25.16 -3.99 13.36
CA ILE A 130 25.34 -2.72 14.11
C ILE A 130 26.77 -2.51 14.66
N SER A 131 27.70 -3.40 14.33
CA SER A 131 29.14 -3.20 14.55
C SER A 131 29.80 -2.35 13.46
N VAL A 132 29.07 -2.01 12.39
CA VAL A 132 29.55 -1.18 11.28
C VAL A 132 28.87 0.19 11.36
N ALA A 133 29.59 1.26 10.98
CA ALA A 133 28.97 2.58 10.86
C ALA A 133 28.02 2.62 9.67
N PHE A 134 26.77 3.01 9.88
CA PHE A 134 25.80 3.20 8.81
C PHE A 134 24.71 4.19 9.24
N THR A 135 23.99 4.70 8.25
CA THR A 135 22.69 5.35 8.44
C THR A 135 21.68 4.69 7.51
N LEU A 136 20.51 4.33 8.02
CA LEU A 136 19.36 3.87 7.26
C LEU A 136 18.23 4.89 7.46
N ASN A 137 17.63 5.34 6.37
CA ASN A 137 16.43 6.17 6.39
C ASN A 137 15.32 5.43 5.64
N ALA A 138 14.15 5.32 6.26
CA ALA A 138 12.98 4.72 5.64
C ALA A 138 11.88 5.76 5.48
N THR A 139 11.16 5.67 4.37
CA THR A 139 10.01 6.51 4.06
C THR A 139 8.86 5.66 3.54
N THR A 140 7.67 5.86 4.10
CA THR A 140 6.43 5.21 3.72
C THR A 140 5.68 6.12 2.76
N THR A 141 5.19 5.54 1.66
CA THR A 141 4.28 6.20 0.73
C THR A 141 3.01 5.36 0.60
N LEU A 142 1.87 6.00 0.78
CA LEU A 142 0.56 5.37 0.69
C LEU A 142 0.12 5.30 -0.78
N PRO A 143 -0.73 4.31 -1.14
CA PRO A 143 -1.35 4.27 -2.46
C PRO A 143 -2.19 5.52 -2.72
N ALA A 144 -2.41 5.83 -4.00
CA ALA A 144 -3.26 6.94 -4.40
C ALA A 144 -4.67 6.83 -3.77
N GLY A 145 -5.17 7.95 -3.28
CA GLY A 145 -6.46 8.05 -2.59
C GLY A 145 -6.39 7.93 -1.07
N TYR A 146 -5.31 7.40 -0.50
CA TYR A 146 -5.16 7.29 0.96
C TYR A 146 -4.36 8.45 1.54
N THR A 147 -4.76 8.89 2.73
CA THR A 147 -4.02 9.84 3.56
C THR A 147 -3.77 9.21 4.93
N GLY A 148 -2.75 9.66 5.65
CA GLY A 148 -2.55 9.25 7.05
C GLY A 148 -2.36 10.46 7.94
N THR A 149 -3.47 11.04 8.36
CA THR A 149 -3.48 12.24 9.20
C THR A 149 -2.82 11.94 10.55
N GLY A 150 -1.81 12.74 10.90
CA GLY A 150 -1.01 12.51 12.11
C GLY A 150 -0.05 11.32 12.02
N GLY A 151 0.09 10.71 10.84
CA GLY A 151 1.02 9.62 10.63
C GLY A 151 2.47 10.07 10.65
N LYS A 152 3.36 9.17 11.05
CA LYS A 152 4.81 9.31 10.97
C LYS A 152 5.31 8.50 9.78
N PRO A 153 5.48 9.11 8.59
CA PRO A 153 5.83 8.38 7.39
C PRO A 153 7.33 8.06 7.29
N ALA A 154 8.16 8.51 8.22
CA ALA A 154 9.60 8.35 8.12
C ALA A 154 10.21 7.94 9.45
N GLY A 155 11.22 7.08 9.36
CA GLY A 155 12.04 6.64 10.48
C GLY A 155 13.50 6.57 10.06
N SER A 156 14.40 6.57 11.04
CA SER A 156 15.83 6.46 10.79
C SER A 156 16.50 5.54 11.79
N VAL A 157 17.58 4.87 11.38
CA VAL A 157 18.45 4.06 12.24
C VAL A 157 19.88 4.36 11.87
N SER A 158 20.69 4.76 12.83
CA SER A 158 22.11 5.00 12.63
C SER A 158 22.94 4.19 13.62
N SER A 159 24.13 3.79 13.20
CA SER A 159 25.11 3.17 14.07
C SER A 159 26.49 3.80 13.87
N THR A 160 27.24 3.96 14.97
CA THR A 160 28.62 4.49 14.98
C THR A 160 29.58 3.47 15.57
N LEU A 161 29.54 2.22 15.07
CA LEU A 161 30.27 1.07 15.61
C LEU A 161 29.82 0.75 17.04
N ILE A 162 28.73 -0.02 17.18
CA ILE A 162 28.15 -0.56 18.43
C ILE A 162 27.12 0.33 19.10
N LEU A 163 27.27 1.66 19.07
CA LEU A 163 26.17 2.55 19.45
C LEU A 163 25.19 2.61 18.29
N CYS A 164 23.92 2.31 18.56
CA CYS A 164 22.85 2.46 17.59
C CYS A 164 21.76 3.36 18.17
N SER A 165 21.29 4.30 17.36
CA SER A 165 20.13 5.14 17.65
C SER A 165 19.09 4.97 16.56
N ALA A 166 17.82 4.96 16.95
CA ALA A 166 16.71 4.86 16.02
C ALA A 166 15.60 5.85 16.41
N THR A 167 14.95 6.40 15.39
CA THR A 167 13.79 7.28 15.52
C THR A 167 12.70 6.75 14.65
#